data_AF-A0A7X0Z8X6-F1
#
_entry.id   AF-A0A7X0Z8X6-F1
#
_cell.length_a   1.000
_cell.length_b   1.000
_cell.length_c   1.000
_cell.angle_alpha   90.00
_cell.angle_beta   90.00
_cell.angle_gamma   90.00
#
_symmetry.space_group_name_H-M   'P 1'
#
loop_
_entity.id
_entity.type
_entity.pdbx_description
1 polymer ?
#
loop_
_entity_poly.entity_id
_entity_poly.type
_entity_poly.pdbx_seq_one_letter_code
_entity_poly.pdbx_strand_id
1 'polypeptide(L)'
;MIQRKKYGFIITTILCLLFILMGCSDLSETPNSNKVSNNKEVIKFYPTISKATANNTFSEPLNKEKIGEQILTLKDDKTQINFFKSTYNNQDTVTVYKYQLRQDAGRLLYSSPTNATQIIWHAQLDSQKKAKLSNTDEIRLALKMNNPRQTFNLNPNATSLQWGISKEASTPSLTIDGQVPTKVIPITLDGDNVYFWYFENLVSKKNADSMKISF
;
A
#
# COMPACT_ATOMS: atom_id res chain seq x y z
N MET A 1 -18.78 -51.78 22.73
CA MET A 1 -19.10 -50.46 23.31
C MET A 1 -17.91 -50.02 24.17
N ILE A 2 -17.05 -49.13 23.66
CA ILE A 2 -16.11 -48.27 24.43
C ILE A 2 -15.75 -47.12 23.49
N GLN A 3 -15.95 -45.90 23.99
CA GLN A 3 -15.93 -44.65 23.25
C GLN A 3 -14.51 -44.20 22.88
N ARG A 4 -14.39 -43.67 21.66
CA ARG A 4 -13.26 -42.87 21.18
C ARG A 4 -13.24 -41.51 21.90
N LYS A 5 -12.13 -41.17 22.57
CA LYS A 5 -11.79 -39.76 22.86
C LYS A 5 -10.77 -39.28 21.84
N LYS A 6 -11.22 -38.44 20.91
CA LYS A 6 -10.38 -37.66 20.01
C LYS A 6 -9.86 -36.45 20.79
N TYR A 7 -8.56 -36.38 21.03
CA TYR A 7 -7.91 -35.15 21.44
C TYR A 7 -7.77 -34.26 20.21
N GLY A 8 -8.50 -33.13 20.22
CA GLY A 8 -8.41 -32.08 19.23
C GLY A 8 -7.10 -31.32 19.41
N PHE A 9 -6.18 -31.52 18.47
CA PHE A 9 -5.01 -30.68 18.30
C PHE A 9 -5.46 -29.41 17.57
N ILE A 10 -5.84 -28.38 18.33
CA ILE A 10 -6.00 -27.03 17.77
C ILE A 10 -4.59 -26.47 17.57
N ILE A 11 -4.06 -26.67 16.38
CA ILE A 11 -2.88 -25.94 15.91
C ILE A 11 -3.36 -24.55 15.56
N THR A 12 -3.32 -23.63 16.53
CA THR A 12 -3.43 -22.20 16.26
C THR A 12 -2.13 -21.79 15.57
N THR A 13 -2.11 -21.89 14.23
CA THR A 13 -0.98 -21.44 13.41
C THR A 13 -0.91 -19.92 13.50
N ILE A 14 -0.09 -19.43 14.43
CA ILE A 14 0.41 -18.05 14.42
C ILE A 14 1.31 -17.95 13.19
N LEU A 15 0.73 -17.46 12.09
CA LEU A 15 1.48 -17.04 10.93
C LEU A 15 2.14 -15.71 11.28
N CYS A 16 3.37 -15.77 11.79
CA CYS A 16 4.25 -14.60 11.88
C CYS A 16 4.56 -14.09 10.46
N LEU A 17 3.65 -13.28 9.92
CA LEU A 17 3.96 -12.34 8.85
C LEU A 17 4.78 -11.21 9.47
N LEU A 18 6.09 -11.29 9.31
CA LEU A 18 6.99 -10.16 9.47
C LEU A 18 6.67 -9.12 8.39
N PHE A 19 5.71 -8.24 8.70
CA PHE A 19 5.58 -6.93 8.07
C PHE A 19 5.38 -5.91 9.19
N ILE A 20 6.50 -5.49 9.78
CA ILE A 20 6.56 -4.29 10.61
C ILE A 20 7.62 -3.38 9.99
N LEU A 21 7.16 -2.40 9.24
CA LEU A 21 7.75 -1.06 9.26
C LEU A 21 6.59 -0.08 9.46
N MET A 22 6.02 -0.14 10.67
CA MET A 22 5.24 0.96 11.20
C MET A 22 6.21 2.06 11.59
N GLY A 23 6.30 3.11 10.78
CA GLY A 23 6.74 4.42 11.26
C GLY A 23 5.68 4.98 12.21
N CYS A 24 5.71 4.54 13.46
CA CYS A 24 5.07 5.19 14.60
C CYS A 24 6.12 5.34 15.68
N SER A 25 6.78 6.49 15.77
CA SER A 25 7.28 6.97 17.05
C SER A 25 6.08 7.56 17.79
N ASP A 26 5.61 6.87 18.81
CA ASP A 26 5.18 7.48 20.08
C ASP A 26 4.79 6.39 21.07
N LEU A 27 5.62 6.24 22.11
CA LEU A 27 5.19 5.80 23.43
C LEU A 27 6.10 6.44 24.48
N SER A 28 5.45 7.17 25.36
CA SER A 28 5.93 8.11 26.36
C SER A 28 6.33 7.45 27.68
N GLU A 29 7.41 7.93 28.31
CA GLU A 29 7.51 8.10 29.77
C GLU A 29 8.31 9.40 30.09
N THR A 30 7.77 10.23 30.98
CA THR A 30 8.21 11.58 31.43
C THR A 30 9.21 11.53 32.61
N PRO A 31 9.76 12.67 33.10
CA PRO A 31 10.43 13.78 32.41
C PRO A 31 11.85 13.99 33.00
N ASN A 32 12.84 14.35 32.18
CA ASN A 32 14.00 15.07 32.71
C ASN A 32 14.41 16.16 31.73
N SER A 33 14.48 17.36 32.27
CA SER A 33 14.67 18.60 31.53
C SER A 33 16.00 18.59 30.78
N ASN A 34 15.94 18.51 29.46
CA ASN A 34 16.97 19.03 28.60
C ASN A 34 16.31 19.59 27.34
N LYS A 35 16.63 20.84 27.03
CA LYS A 35 16.16 21.61 25.88
C LYS A 35 16.17 20.77 24.61
N VAL A 36 15.02 20.27 24.18
CA VAL A 36 14.82 19.81 22.82
C VAL A 36 14.59 21.06 21.99
N SER A 37 15.57 21.38 21.14
CA SER A 37 15.41 22.42 20.13
C SER A 37 14.20 22.03 19.26
N ASN A 38 13.24 22.94 19.14
CA ASN A 38 12.17 22.88 18.16
C ASN A 38 12.78 23.01 16.76
N ASN A 39 13.45 21.97 16.27
CA ASN A 39 13.83 21.88 14.87
C ASN A 39 12.59 21.38 14.13
N LYS A 40 11.69 22.30 13.76
CA LYS A 40 10.64 22.01 12.78
C LYS A 40 11.35 21.49 11.54
N GLU A 41 11.21 20.20 11.24
CA GLU A 41 11.73 19.64 9.99
C GLU A 41 11.17 20.46 8.82
N VAL A 42 12.06 21.24 8.20
CA VAL A 42 11.69 22.02 7.02
C VAL A 42 11.54 21.03 5.88
N ILE A 43 10.29 20.74 5.50
CA ILE A 43 9.99 19.91 4.33
C ILE A 43 10.61 20.59 3.10
N LYS A 44 11.63 19.95 2.52
CA LYS A 44 12.29 20.41 1.30
C LYS A 44 11.44 20.05 0.09
N PHE A 45 11.41 20.96 -0.88
CA PHE A 45 10.69 20.81 -2.13
C PHE A 45 11.65 20.79 -3.31
N TYR A 46 11.32 19.97 -4.31
CA TYR A 46 12.16 19.66 -5.46
C TYR A 46 11.37 19.90 -6.75
N PRO A 47 12.03 20.28 -7.86
CA PRO A 47 11.36 20.61 -9.10
C PRO A 47 10.85 19.38 -9.87
N THR A 48 11.29 18.17 -9.51
CA THR A 48 10.87 16.93 -10.18
C THR A 48 10.64 15.81 -9.17
N ILE A 49 9.75 14.88 -9.52
CA ILE A 49 9.45 13.68 -8.73
C ILE A 49 10.69 12.79 -8.57
N SER A 50 11.53 12.68 -9.61
CA SER A 50 12.79 11.95 -9.52
C SER A 50 13.72 12.56 -8.45
N LYS A 51 13.90 13.89 -8.43
CA LYS A 51 14.72 14.55 -7.40
C LYS A 51 14.11 14.43 -6.01
N ALA A 52 12.80 14.63 -5.88
CA ALA A 52 12.06 14.41 -4.64
C ALA A 52 12.28 13.00 -4.07
N THR A 53 12.15 11.97 -4.92
CA THR A 53 12.28 10.57 -4.50
C THR A 53 13.71 10.18 -4.16
N ALA A 54 14.69 10.72 -4.88
CA ALA A 54 16.11 10.54 -4.58
C ALA A 54 16.51 11.15 -3.22
N ASN A 55 15.73 12.11 -2.72
CA ASN A 55 15.92 12.75 -1.41
C ASN A 55 14.88 12.26 -0.39
N ASN A 56 14.50 10.99 -0.44
CA ASN A 56 13.61 10.43 0.58
C ASN A 56 14.31 10.43 1.96
N THR A 57 13.52 10.60 3.01
CA THR A 57 13.99 10.74 4.40
C THR A 57 13.62 9.54 5.26
N PHE A 58 13.18 8.43 4.65
CA PHE A 58 12.84 7.22 5.41
C PHE A 58 14.13 6.58 5.93
N SER A 59 14.12 6.18 7.21
CA SER A 59 15.26 5.55 7.88
C SER A 59 15.68 4.25 7.18
N GLU A 60 14.70 3.54 6.63
CA GLU A 60 14.88 2.42 5.73
C GLU A 60 14.49 2.91 4.33
N PRO A 61 15.43 3.05 3.38
CA PRO A 61 15.04 3.29 2.01
C PRO A 61 14.13 2.13 1.58
N LEU A 62 13.03 2.42 0.88
CA LEU A 62 12.33 1.34 0.19
C LEU A 62 13.37 0.62 -0.67
N ASN A 63 13.57 -0.66 -0.39
CA ASN A 63 14.61 -1.45 -1.04
C ASN A 63 14.21 -1.60 -2.51
N LYS A 64 14.64 -0.67 -3.34
CA LYS A 64 14.42 -0.70 -4.79
C LYS A 64 15.70 -0.25 -5.47
N GLU A 65 16.08 -1.00 -6.47
CA GLU A 65 17.27 -0.72 -7.27
C GLU A 65 16.96 0.35 -8.33
N LYS A 66 15.70 0.39 -8.81
CA LYS A 66 15.27 1.30 -9.88
C LYS A 66 13.78 1.64 -9.77
N ILE A 67 13.45 2.91 -9.96
CA ILE A 67 12.08 3.34 -10.31
C ILE A 67 11.90 3.08 -11.80
N GLY A 68 10.95 2.22 -12.14
CA GLY A 68 10.61 1.87 -13.52
C GLY A 68 9.40 2.66 -14.02
N GLU A 69 8.55 1.97 -14.75
CA GLU A 69 7.36 2.52 -15.39
C GLU A 69 6.32 3.04 -14.39
N GLN A 70 5.69 4.17 -14.70
CA GLN A 70 4.59 4.69 -13.90
C GLN A 70 3.28 3.98 -14.26
N ILE A 71 2.61 3.39 -13.27
CA ILE A 71 1.34 2.67 -13.42
C ILE A 71 0.15 3.63 -13.30
N LEU A 72 0.16 4.48 -12.28
CA LEU A 72 -0.94 5.39 -11.95
C LEU A 72 -0.41 6.64 -11.24
N THR A 73 -1.01 7.79 -11.57
CA THR A 73 -0.88 9.03 -10.79
C THR A 73 -2.26 9.50 -10.36
N LEU A 74 -2.42 9.74 -9.07
CA LEU A 74 -3.56 10.43 -8.47
C LEU A 74 -3.07 11.76 -7.92
N LYS A 75 -3.81 12.86 -8.16
CA LYS A 75 -3.34 14.20 -7.82
C LYS A 75 -4.48 15.14 -7.49
N ASP A 76 -4.29 15.97 -6.47
CA ASP A 76 -5.07 17.19 -6.22
C ASP A 76 -4.12 18.41 -6.14
N ASP A 77 -4.61 19.54 -5.60
CA ASP A 77 -3.82 20.77 -5.50
C ASP A 77 -2.65 20.69 -4.50
N LYS A 78 -2.71 19.77 -3.53
CA LYS A 78 -1.80 19.69 -2.39
C LYS A 78 -1.03 18.38 -2.31
N THR A 79 -1.49 17.34 -2.99
CA THR A 79 -1.04 15.97 -2.83
C THR A 79 -0.93 15.29 -4.17
N GLN A 80 0.11 14.47 -4.33
CA GLN A 80 0.21 13.53 -5.43
C GLN A 80 0.59 12.14 -4.92
N ILE A 81 -0.08 11.10 -5.41
CA ILE A 81 0.23 9.71 -5.15
C ILE A 81 0.61 9.06 -6.48
N ASN A 82 1.79 8.44 -6.53
CA ASN A 82 2.26 7.74 -7.71
C ASN A 82 2.49 6.27 -7.41
N PHE A 83 2.05 5.43 -8.33
CA PHE A 83 2.31 4.00 -8.37
C PHE A 83 3.29 3.74 -9.50
N PHE A 84 4.35 3.01 -9.18
CA PHE A 84 5.40 2.64 -10.12
C PHE A 84 5.58 1.13 -10.13
N LYS A 85 5.84 0.58 -11.30
CA LYS A 85 6.59 -0.65 -11.43
C LYS A 85 8.04 -0.35 -11.09
N SER A 86 8.64 -1.14 -10.20
CA SER A 86 10.03 -0.99 -9.76
C SER A 86 10.66 -2.36 -9.57
N THR A 87 11.99 -2.41 -9.42
CA THR A 87 12.72 -3.67 -9.24
C THR A 87 13.42 -3.71 -7.89
N TYR A 88 13.36 -4.87 -7.23
CA TYR A 88 14.09 -5.19 -6.01
C TYR A 88 14.58 -6.63 -6.05
N ASN A 89 15.89 -6.87 -5.86
CA ASN A 89 16.49 -8.20 -5.93
C ASN A 89 16.09 -8.96 -7.21
N ASN A 90 16.12 -8.27 -8.35
CA ASN A 90 15.66 -8.77 -9.66
C ASN A 90 14.19 -9.22 -9.74
N GLN A 91 13.33 -8.81 -8.80
CA GLN A 91 11.89 -9.06 -8.82
C GLN A 91 11.13 -7.76 -9.07
N ASP A 92 10.07 -7.85 -9.88
CA ASP A 92 9.15 -6.76 -10.09
C ASP A 92 8.33 -6.47 -8.83
N THR A 93 8.15 -5.19 -8.58
CA THR A 93 7.45 -4.66 -7.41
C THR A 93 6.52 -3.54 -7.84
N VAL A 94 5.43 -3.35 -7.08
CA VAL A 94 4.62 -2.13 -7.15
C VAL A 94 5.02 -1.23 -5.99
N THR A 95 5.63 -0.10 -6.29
CA THR A 95 6.03 0.92 -5.30
C THR A 95 5.09 2.10 -5.37
N VAL A 96 4.64 2.56 -4.21
CA VAL A 96 3.74 3.70 -4.07
C VAL A 96 4.44 4.80 -3.28
N TYR A 97 4.38 6.03 -3.77
CA TYR A 97 4.84 7.22 -3.07
C TYR A 97 3.74 8.26 -2.97
N LYS A 98 3.64 8.90 -1.80
CA LYS A 98 2.84 10.10 -1.58
C LYS A 98 3.75 11.31 -1.43
N TYR A 99 3.42 12.40 -2.11
CA TYR A 99 4.12 13.67 -2.07
C TYR A 99 3.18 14.79 -1.67
N GLN A 100 3.70 15.80 -0.96
CA GLN A 100 3.07 17.10 -0.87
C GLN A 100 3.49 17.96 -2.07
N LEU A 101 2.54 18.76 -2.54
CA LEU A 101 2.71 19.67 -3.66
C LEU A 101 2.75 21.12 -3.18
N ARG A 102 3.54 21.93 -3.88
CA ARG A 102 3.57 23.37 -3.67
C ARG A 102 3.74 24.09 -5.01
N GLN A 103 2.96 25.13 -5.23
CA GLN A 103 3.20 26.08 -6.31
C GLN A 103 4.17 27.16 -5.83
N ASP A 104 5.22 27.42 -6.61
CA ASP A 104 6.20 28.46 -6.35
C ASP A 104 6.61 29.12 -7.66
N ALA A 105 6.39 30.43 -7.78
CA ALA A 105 6.62 31.20 -9.02
C ALA A 105 6.07 30.52 -10.30
N GLY A 106 4.86 29.95 -10.21
CA GLY A 106 4.19 29.25 -11.32
C GLY A 106 4.75 27.85 -11.64
N ARG A 107 5.68 27.34 -10.83
CA ARG A 107 6.24 26.00 -10.97
C ARG A 107 5.70 25.10 -9.87
N LEU A 108 5.27 23.90 -10.28
CA LEU A 108 4.90 22.85 -9.35
C LEU A 108 6.15 22.19 -8.77
N LEU A 109 6.23 22.16 -7.45
CA LEU A 109 7.29 21.51 -6.69
C LEU A 109 6.72 20.35 -5.86
N TYR A 110 7.59 19.39 -5.56
CA TYR A 110 7.26 18.14 -4.87
C TYR A 110 8.10 18.00 -3.60
N SER A 111 7.50 17.65 -2.47
CA SER A 111 8.27 17.30 -1.27
C SER A 111 9.09 16.02 -1.49
N SER A 112 10.00 15.68 -0.58
CA SER A 112 10.38 14.26 -0.40
C SER A 112 9.11 13.43 -0.13
N PRO A 113 9.05 12.12 -0.46
CA PRO A 113 7.86 11.35 -0.21
C PRO A 113 7.52 11.34 1.28
N THR A 114 6.26 11.61 1.63
CA THR A 114 5.77 11.61 3.02
C THR A 114 5.32 10.23 3.47
N ASN A 115 4.92 9.38 2.52
CA ASN A 115 4.57 7.99 2.74
C ASN A 115 5.08 7.16 1.57
N ALA A 116 5.44 5.92 1.86
CA ALA A 116 5.86 4.97 0.86
C ALA A 116 5.48 3.55 1.25
N THR A 117 5.13 2.73 0.26
CA THR A 117 4.93 1.29 0.43
C THR A 117 5.37 0.55 -0.82
N GLN A 118 5.72 -0.72 -0.68
CA GLN A 118 6.20 -1.57 -1.77
C GLN A 118 5.59 -2.97 -1.62
N ILE A 119 5.07 -3.49 -2.72
CA ILE A 119 4.62 -4.88 -2.84
C ILE A 119 5.57 -5.60 -3.77
N ILE A 120 6.23 -6.65 -3.27
CA ILE A 120 7.04 -7.56 -4.07
C ILE A 120 6.11 -8.63 -4.64
N TRP A 121 6.02 -8.72 -5.97
CA TRP A 121 4.99 -9.52 -6.63
C TRP A 121 5.07 -10.99 -6.27
N HIS A 122 6.24 -11.61 -6.49
CA HIS A 122 6.43 -13.02 -6.17
C HIS A 122 6.27 -13.34 -4.68
N ALA A 123 6.78 -12.49 -3.79
CA ALA A 123 6.60 -12.70 -2.35
C ALA A 123 5.11 -12.68 -1.94
N GLN A 124 4.32 -11.78 -2.53
CA GLN A 124 2.88 -11.76 -2.33
C GLN A 124 2.23 -13.04 -2.86
N LEU A 125 2.52 -13.41 -4.11
CA LEU A 125 1.97 -14.63 -4.73
C LEU A 125 2.28 -15.89 -3.91
N ASP A 126 3.53 -16.05 -3.48
CA ASP A 126 3.96 -17.23 -2.72
C ASP A 126 3.28 -17.28 -1.36
N SER A 127 3.10 -16.12 -0.71
CA SER A 127 2.34 -16.01 0.53
C SER A 127 0.89 -16.43 0.35
N GLN A 128 0.22 -15.90 -0.69
CA GLN A 128 -1.17 -16.22 -1.02
C GLN A 128 -1.36 -17.72 -1.31
N LYS A 129 -0.47 -18.32 -2.12
CA LYS A 129 -0.47 -19.76 -2.43
C LYS A 129 -0.25 -20.61 -1.18
N LYS A 130 0.73 -20.27 -0.35
CA LYS A 130 1.02 -20.99 0.90
C LYS A 130 -0.17 -20.95 1.86
N ALA A 131 -0.86 -19.81 1.92
CA ALA A 131 -2.07 -19.64 2.72
C ALA A 131 -3.34 -20.22 2.06
N LYS A 132 -3.26 -20.68 0.80
CA LYS A 132 -4.38 -21.20 0.01
C LYS A 132 -5.56 -20.24 -0.04
N LEU A 133 -5.29 -18.95 -0.23
CA LEU A 133 -6.33 -17.93 -0.28
C LEU A 133 -7.23 -18.14 -1.50
N SER A 134 -8.54 -17.92 -1.32
CA SER A 134 -9.43 -17.75 -2.46
C SER A 134 -9.23 -16.37 -3.11
N ASN A 135 -9.69 -16.19 -4.35
CA ASN A 135 -9.68 -14.89 -5.03
C ASN A 135 -10.32 -13.78 -4.17
N THR A 136 -11.40 -14.10 -3.46
CA THR A 136 -12.05 -13.13 -2.56
C THR A 136 -11.21 -12.81 -1.32
N ASP A 137 -10.46 -13.78 -0.80
CA ASP A 137 -9.57 -13.57 0.34
C ASP A 137 -8.34 -12.76 -0.04
N GLU A 138 -7.84 -12.89 -1.28
CA GLU A 138 -6.77 -12.06 -1.80
C GLU A 138 -7.17 -10.58 -1.87
N ILE A 139 -8.35 -10.29 -2.42
CA ILE A 139 -8.90 -8.93 -2.46
C ILE A 139 -9.08 -8.39 -1.03
N ARG A 140 -9.63 -9.22 -0.14
CA ARG A 140 -9.83 -8.85 1.27
C ARG A 140 -8.51 -8.54 1.97
N LEU A 141 -7.46 -9.31 1.70
CA LEU A 141 -6.12 -9.06 2.23
C LEU A 141 -5.57 -7.72 1.71
N ALA A 142 -5.69 -7.45 0.41
CA ALA A 142 -5.28 -6.17 -0.18
C ALA A 142 -5.98 -4.97 0.45
N LEU A 143 -7.31 -5.04 0.66
CA LEU A 143 -8.08 -3.98 1.34
C LEU A 143 -7.57 -3.67 2.76
N LYS A 144 -7.03 -4.67 3.46
CA LYS A 144 -6.49 -4.50 4.81
C LYS A 144 -5.07 -3.94 4.80
N MET A 145 -4.24 -4.42 3.88
CA MET A 145 -2.78 -4.30 3.98
C MET A 145 -2.17 -3.24 3.07
N ASN A 146 -2.83 -2.86 1.96
CA ASN A 146 -2.22 -2.02 0.93
C ASN A 146 -2.37 -0.51 1.20
N ASN A 147 -3.42 -0.11 1.91
CA ASN A 147 -3.58 1.26 2.39
C ASN A 147 -4.10 1.29 3.84
N PRO A 148 -3.35 0.69 4.79
CA PRO A 148 -3.76 0.64 6.18
C PRO A 148 -3.86 2.07 6.71
N ARG A 149 -4.92 2.34 7.48
CA ARG A 149 -5.20 3.68 8.04
C ARG A 149 -5.34 4.80 7.00
N GLN A 150 -5.55 4.47 5.71
CA GLN A 150 -5.88 5.47 4.69
C GLN A 150 -4.79 6.54 4.49
N THR A 151 -3.52 6.15 4.68
CA THR A 151 -2.35 7.04 4.57
C THR A 151 -2.11 7.54 3.15
N PHE A 152 -2.40 6.71 2.15
CA PHE A 152 -2.41 7.07 0.74
C PHE A 152 -3.80 7.58 0.34
N ASN A 153 -4.16 8.79 0.73
CA ASN A 153 -5.35 9.49 0.22
C ASN A 153 -4.98 10.90 -0.23
N LEU A 154 -5.66 11.36 -1.29
CA LEU A 154 -5.59 12.76 -1.72
C LEU A 154 -6.26 13.65 -0.66
N ASN A 155 -7.50 13.31 -0.29
CA ASN A 155 -8.25 14.00 0.75
C ASN A 155 -8.83 13.01 1.77
N PRO A 156 -8.24 12.89 2.98
CA PRO A 156 -8.71 11.98 4.02
C PRO A 156 -10.16 12.19 4.48
N ASN A 157 -10.74 13.37 4.23
CA ASN A 157 -12.12 13.68 4.63
C ASN A 157 -13.15 13.35 3.54
N ALA A 158 -12.72 13.05 2.32
CA ALA A 158 -13.60 12.89 1.16
C ALA A 158 -13.34 11.64 0.31
N THR A 159 -12.14 11.07 0.41
CA THR A 159 -11.69 9.94 -0.43
C THR A 159 -11.21 8.79 0.45
N SER A 160 -11.51 7.57 -0.01
CA SER A 160 -11.07 6.33 0.59
C SER A 160 -10.42 5.46 -0.48
N LEU A 161 -9.14 5.72 -0.76
CA LEU A 161 -8.37 4.99 -1.75
C LEU A 161 -8.18 3.54 -1.30
N GLN A 162 -8.58 2.63 -2.17
CA GLN A 162 -8.34 1.20 -2.04
C GLN A 162 -7.71 0.68 -3.32
N TRP A 163 -6.74 -0.23 -3.19
CA TRP A 163 -6.03 -0.74 -4.35
C TRP A 163 -5.42 -2.10 -4.08
N GLY A 164 -5.13 -2.83 -5.16
CA GLY A 164 -4.41 -4.09 -5.09
C GLY A 164 -4.01 -4.59 -6.46
N ILE A 165 -3.36 -5.75 -6.43
CA ILE A 165 -2.93 -6.48 -7.62
C ILE A 165 -3.43 -7.91 -7.52
N SER A 166 -3.88 -8.48 -8.64
CA SER A 166 -4.33 -9.88 -8.72
C SER A 166 -3.96 -10.49 -10.06
N LYS A 167 -3.67 -11.80 -10.07
CA LYS A 167 -3.46 -12.58 -11.30
C LYS A 167 -4.77 -13.09 -11.91
N GLU A 168 -5.87 -12.96 -11.18
CA GLU A 168 -7.15 -13.57 -11.54
C GLU A 168 -7.78 -12.90 -12.75
N ALA A 169 -8.06 -13.69 -13.78
CA ALA A 169 -8.65 -13.21 -15.03
C ALA A 169 -10.04 -12.60 -14.86
N SER A 170 -10.72 -12.90 -13.75
CA SER A 170 -12.03 -12.32 -13.39
C SER A 170 -11.92 -10.95 -12.72
N THR A 171 -10.72 -10.47 -12.37
CA THR A 171 -10.50 -9.16 -11.72
C THR A 171 -11.14 -7.98 -12.46
N PRO A 172 -11.20 -7.92 -13.80
CA PRO A 172 -11.92 -6.86 -14.50
C PRO A 172 -13.41 -6.72 -14.13
N SER A 173 -14.04 -7.79 -13.65
CA SER A 173 -15.43 -7.81 -13.18
C SER A 173 -15.58 -7.64 -11.67
N LEU A 174 -14.48 -7.32 -10.97
CA LEU A 174 -14.45 -7.13 -9.52
C LEU A 174 -15.52 -6.11 -9.09
N THR A 175 -16.26 -6.47 -8.05
CA THR A 175 -17.14 -5.57 -7.32
C THR A 175 -16.95 -5.72 -5.81
N ILE A 176 -17.01 -4.60 -5.09
CA ILE A 176 -16.90 -4.55 -3.62
C ILE A 176 -18.09 -3.77 -3.08
N ASP A 177 -18.96 -4.44 -2.31
CA ASP A 177 -20.26 -3.91 -1.86
C ASP A 177 -21.07 -3.29 -3.04
N GLY A 178 -20.99 -3.91 -4.23
CA GLY A 178 -21.67 -3.46 -5.44
C GLY A 178 -20.99 -2.32 -6.20
N GLN A 179 -19.88 -1.77 -5.70
CA GLN A 179 -19.08 -0.76 -6.40
C GLN A 179 -18.04 -1.44 -7.29
N VAL A 180 -17.87 -0.92 -8.51
CA VAL A 180 -16.78 -1.31 -9.42
C VAL A 180 -15.53 -0.47 -9.15
N PRO A 181 -14.31 -1.00 -9.36
CA PRO A 181 -13.09 -0.20 -9.31
C PRO A 181 -13.19 1.03 -10.21
N THR A 182 -12.55 2.12 -9.82
CA THR A 182 -12.38 3.29 -10.70
C THR A 182 -11.74 2.86 -12.01
N LYS A 183 -10.74 1.98 -11.94
CA LYS A 183 -10.17 1.30 -13.11
C LYS A 183 -9.48 0.01 -12.70
N VAL A 184 -9.41 -0.92 -13.65
CA VAL A 184 -8.53 -2.08 -13.62
C VAL A 184 -7.53 -1.92 -14.78
N ILE A 185 -6.25 -1.87 -14.44
CA ILE A 185 -5.14 -1.63 -15.36
C ILE A 185 -4.35 -2.94 -15.52
N PRO A 186 -4.32 -3.56 -16.71
CA PRO A 186 -3.43 -4.68 -16.96
C PRO A 186 -1.98 -4.21 -16.96
N ILE A 187 -1.12 -4.91 -16.22
CA ILE A 187 0.32 -4.69 -16.13
C ILE A 187 1.05 -6.03 -16.22
N THR A 188 2.35 -5.99 -16.45
CA THR A 188 3.21 -7.19 -16.42
C THR A 188 4.18 -7.10 -15.25
N LEU A 189 4.19 -8.11 -14.38
CA LEU A 189 5.14 -8.24 -13.26
C LEU A 189 5.81 -9.61 -13.36
N ASP A 190 7.14 -9.63 -13.47
CA ASP A 190 7.95 -10.86 -13.60
C ASP A 190 7.50 -11.78 -14.76
N GLY A 191 6.99 -11.18 -15.84
CA GLY A 191 6.43 -11.88 -17.00
C GLY A 191 4.99 -12.37 -16.83
N ASP A 192 4.39 -12.24 -15.64
CA ASP A 192 2.99 -12.56 -15.41
C ASP A 192 2.07 -11.41 -15.87
N ASN A 193 0.92 -11.76 -16.46
CA ASN A 193 -0.18 -10.82 -16.66
C ASN A 193 -0.90 -10.59 -15.31
N VAL A 194 -0.93 -9.34 -14.87
CA VAL A 194 -1.46 -8.93 -13.57
C VAL A 194 -2.44 -7.78 -13.75
N TYR A 195 -3.48 -7.73 -12.92
CA TYR A 195 -4.46 -6.68 -12.89
C TYR A 195 -4.24 -5.79 -11.67
N PHE A 196 -3.80 -4.55 -11.92
CA PHE A 196 -3.79 -3.50 -10.90
C PHE A 196 -5.17 -2.85 -10.85
N TRP A 197 -5.89 -3.02 -9.74
CA TRP A 197 -7.21 -2.43 -9.54
C TRP A 197 -7.14 -1.35 -8.46
N TYR A 198 -7.95 -0.31 -8.60
CA TYR A 198 -8.08 0.72 -7.57
C TYR A 198 -9.47 1.38 -7.57
N PHE A 199 -9.86 1.86 -6.40
CA PHE A 199 -11.00 2.74 -6.17
C PHE A 199 -10.45 4.05 -5.62
N GLU A 200 -10.64 5.18 -6.30
CA GLU A 200 -10.28 6.49 -5.73
C GLU A 200 -11.12 6.80 -4.48
N ASN A 201 -12.34 6.27 -4.44
CA ASN A 201 -13.22 6.38 -3.28
C ASN A 201 -14.12 5.14 -3.14
N LEU A 202 -13.68 4.16 -2.34
CA LEU A 202 -14.55 3.05 -1.95
C LEU A 202 -15.42 3.47 -0.76
N VAL A 203 -16.71 3.63 -0.99
CA VAL A 203 -17.67 4.03 0.05
C VAL A 203 -18.26 2.78 0.71
N SER A 204 -17.72 2.36 1.85
CA SER A 204 -18.33 1.31 2.67
C SER A 204 -18.14 1.60 4.15
N LYS A 205 -19.19 1.35 4.94
CA LYS A 205 -19.15 1.45 6.41
C LYS A 205 -18.68 0.16 7.08
N LYS A 206 -18.43 -0.88 6.30
CA LYS A 206 -18.04 -2.20 6.79
C LYS A 206 -16.52 -2.31 6.92
N ASN A 207 -16.06 -3.16 7.83
CA ASN A 207 -14.67 -3.61 7.77
C ASN A 207 -14.48 -4.53 6.55
N ALA A 208 -13.23 -4.69 6.10
CA ALA A 208 -12.90 -5.50 4.93
C ALA A 208 -13.42 -6.96 5.04
N ASP A 209 -13.48 -7.52 6.24
CA ASP A 209 -14.00 -8.88 6.48
C ASP A 209 -15.49 -9.03 6.16
N SER A 210 -16.26 -7.94 6.29
CA SER A 210 -17.71 -7.93 6.09
C SER A 210 -18.15 -7.36 4.74
N MET A 211 -17.21 -6.88 3.92
CA MET A 211 -17.50 -6.39 2.57
C MET A 211 -17.87 -7.56 1.65
N LYS A 212 -18.88 -7.36 0.81
CA LYS A 212 -19.25 -8.34 -0.23
C LYS A 212 -18.33 -8.18 -1.42
N ILE A 213 -17.52 -9.20 -1.71
CA ILE A 213 -16.61 -9.24 -2.87
C ILE A 213 -17.20 -10.20 -3.90
N SER A 214 -17.30 -9.76 -5.15
CA SER A 214 -17.76 -10.57 -6.28
C SER A 214 -16.94 -10.29 -7.54
N PHE A 215 -16.98 -11.23 -8.48
CA PHE A 215 -16.38 -11.15 -9.81
C PHE A 215 -17.42 -11.59 -10.84
#